data_AF-A0A9N9W048-F1
#
_entry.id   AF-A0A9N9W048-F1
#
_cell.length_a   1.000
_cell.length_b   1.000
_cell.length_c   1.000
_cell.angle_alpha   90.00
_cell.angle_beta   90.00
_cell.angle_gamma   90.00
#
_symmetry.space_group_name_H-M   'P 1'
#
loop_
_entity.id
_entity.type
_entity.pdbx_description
1 polymer ?
#
loop_
_entity_poly.entity_id
_entity_poly.type
_entity_poly.pdbx_seq_one_letter_code
_entity_poly.pdbx_strand_id
1 'polypeptide(L)'
;MPVRKSLRNKQRKAAAAVPGTSPSLTADTKTSKTSKTRKNTAGRGRPGRKPNAAKNATKPATTGPVSIGKSLKKWLFEDIVSHKWEGDKILLEVRWQGTDETSWEPELNIHRDAKRALVQYWKAQGGRPLNPQDEELFAIYALKGVKTDSEGQRFIQVEWVGFSRPTWEPESAIKAAAPDALEAFLEKKGEK
;
A
#
# COMPACT_ATOMS: atom_id res chain seq x y z
N MET A 1 26.31 -13.12 2.79
CA MET A 1 25.10 -12.88 3.63
C MET A 1 25.48 -11.83 4.65
N PRO A 2 24.99 -10.57 4.55
CA PRO A 2 25.29 -9.56 5.57
C PRO A 2 24.70 -9.99 6.92
N VAL A 3 25.56 -10.03 7.94
CA VAL A 3 25.21 -10.33 9.32
C VAL A 3 24.52 -9.10 9.90
N ARG A 4 23.24 -9.21 10.24
CA ARG A 4 22.49 -8.10 10.84
C ARG A 4 22.91 -7.92 12.28
N LYS A 5 23.38 -6.73 12.63
CA LYS A 5 23.45 -6.29 14.02
C LYS A 5 22.01 -6.09 14.51
N SER A 6 21.70 -6.64 15.67
CA SER A 6 20.43 -6.50 16.39
C SER A 6 19.82 -5.11 16.18
N LEU A 7 18.55 -5.06 15.76
CA LEU A 7 17.80 -3.81 15.55
C LEU A 7 17.93 -2.93 16.79
N ARG A 8 18.61 -1.78 16.66
CA ARG A 8 18.70 -0.75 17.69
C ARG A 8 18.09 0.54 17.14
N ASN A 9 16.76 0.58 17.18
CA ASN A 9 15.93 1.74 17.44
C ASN A 9 16.07 2.98 16.52
N LYS A 10 15.02 3.27 15.72
CA LYS A 10 14.35 4.59 15.61
C LYS A 10 13.29 4.58 14.49
N GLN A 11 12.03 4.31 14.81
CA GLN A 11 10.92 4.85 14.02
C GLN A 11 10.43 6.13 14.72
N ARG A 12 10.77 7.28 14.13
CA ARG A 12 10.28 8.59 14.56
C ARG A 12 8.84 8.77 14.06
N LYS A 13 7.96 9.12 15.01
CA LYS A 13 6.63 9.69 14.82
C LYS A 13 6.66 10.85 13.81
N ALA A 14 5.80 10.81 12.79
CA ALA A 14 5.37 12.01 12.06
C ALA A 14 3.89 12.25 12.37
N ALA A 15 3.62 13.25 13.20
CA ALA A 15 2.30 13.83 13.41
C ALA A 15 2.23 15.17 12.66
N ALA A 16 1.04 15.47 12.17
CA ALA A 16 0.66 16.56 11.29
C ALA A 16 1.08 17.98 11.76
N ALA A 17 1.41 18.84 10.79
CA ALA A 17 1.00 20.25 10.74
C ALA A 17 1.37 20.88 9.38
N VAL A 18 0.35 21.27 8.61
CA VAL A 18 0.37 22.48 7.75
C VAL A 18 -0.57 23.48 8.45
N PRO A 19 -0.31 24.80 8.46
CA PRO A 19 -0.54 25.60 7.25
C PRO A 19 0.42 26.78 7.02
N GLY A 20 0.57 27.14 5.75
CA GLY A 20 0.68 28.53 5.27
C GLY A 20 2.05 29.19 5.35
N THR A 21 2.59 29.58 4.19
CA THR A 21 2.75 31.00 3.77
C THR A 21 3.71 31.04 2.56
N SER A 22 3.20 31.51 1.42
CA SER A 22 4.01 31.85 0.24
C SER A 22 4.93 33.04 0.54
N PRO A 23 6.03 33.16 -0.22
CA PRO A 23 6.19 34.39 -1.00
C PRO A 23 6.52 34.13 -2.46
N SER A 24 5.83 34.91 -3.29
CA SER A 24 6.09 35.14 -4.71
C SER A 24 7.23 36.14 -4.86
N LEU A 25 8.17 35.89 -5.79
CA LEU A 25 8.87 36.96 -6.51
C LEU A 25 8.99 36.59 -8.00
N THR A 26 8.53 37.57 -8.78
CA THR A 26 8.45 37.78 -10.23
C THR A 26 9.83 37.85 -10.89
N ALA A 27 10.02 37.41 -12.15
CA ALA A 27 9.97 38.22 -13.39
C ALA A 27 10.84 37.45 -14.43
N ASP A 28 10.73 37.46 -15.75
CA ASP A 28 9.89 38.18 -16.70
C ASP A 28 9.99 37.55 -18.11
N THR A 29 8.91 37.70 -18.90
CA THR A 29 8.84 38.02 -20.35
C THR A 29 9.50 37.14 -21.45
N LYS A 30 8.68 36.55 -22.38
CA LYS A 30 8.36 37.07 -23.75
C LYS A 30 7.46 36.11 -24.57
N THR A 31 6.18 36.45 -24.80
CA THR A 31 5.51 36.80 -26.10
C THR A 31 5.54 35.68 -27.16
N SER A 32 4.44 35.19 -27.77
CA SER A 32 3.47 35.94 -28.60
C SER A 32 2.32 35.05 -29.16
N LYS A 33 1.19 35.71 -29.49
CA LYS A 33 0.24 35.49 -30.62
C LYS A 33 -1.01 34.57 -30.46
N THR A 34 -2.05 35.19 -29.91
CA THR A 34 -3.33 35.58 -30.54
C THR A 34 -3.85 34.82 -31.78
N SER A 35 -5.11 34.37 -31.72
CA SER A 35 -6.12 34.64 -32.77
C SER A 35 -7.56 34.53 -32.24
N LYS A 36 -8.39 35.49 -32.66
CA LYS A 36 -9.78 35.77 -32.25
C LYS A 36 -10.78 35.16 -33.25
N THR A 37 -11.88 34.63 -32.70
CA THR A 37 -13.29 34.91 -33.02
C THR A 37 -13.82 34.80 -34.47
N ARG A 38 -14.93 34.05 -34.66
CA ARG A 38 -16.21 34.61 -35.17
C ARG A 38 -17.44 33.71 -34.91
N LYS A 39 -18.51 34.38 -34.48
CA LYS A 39 -19.91 33.93 -34.31
C LYS A 39 -20.67 33.96 -35.65
N ASN A 40 -21.82 33.26 -35.70
CA ASN A 40 -23.15 33.76 -36.10
C ASN A 40 -24.19 32.63 -35.84
N THR A 41 -25.15 32.74 -34.89
CA THR A 41 -26.52 33.35 -34.97
C THR A 41 -27.44 32.66 -36.01
N ALA A 42 -28.71 32.31 -35.80
CA ALA A 42 -29.73 32.60 -34.78
C ALA A 42 -30.99 31.73 -35.00
N GLY A 43 -31.95 31.75 -34.04
CA GLY A 43 -33.39 31.57 -34.31
C GLY A 43 -34.11 30.56 -33.39
N ARG A 44 -34.49 30.92 -32.16
CA ARG A 44 -35.81 31.46 -31.70
C ARG A 44 -36.98 30.46 -31.74
N GLY A 45 -37.56 30.18 -30.56
CA GLY A 45 -38.93 29.66 -30.41
C GLY A 45 -39.26 28.97 -29.08
N ARG A 46 -39.60 29.73 -28.03
CA ARG A 46 -40.36 29.34 -26.81
C ARG A 46 -41.38 30.48 -26.59
N PRO A 47 -42.59 30.30 -26.01
CA PRO A 47 -42.88 29.73 -24.67
C PRO A 47 -44.14 28.80 -24.70
N GLY A 48 -44.61 28.03 -23.72
CA GLY A 48 -44.50 27.95 -22.25
C GLY A 48 -45.92 27.96 -21.63
N ARG A 49 -46.35 26.92 -20.87
CA ARG A 49 -47.18 26.98 -19.62
C ARG A 49 -47.61 25.56 -19.12
N LYS A 50 -47.52 25.31 -17.80
CA LYS A 50 -48.08 24.15 -17.05
C LYS A 50 -49.52 24.46 -16.57
N PRO A 51 -50.32 23.47 -16.11
CA PRO A 51 -50.42 23.23 -14.66
C PRO A 51 -50.61 21.74 -14.23
N ASN A 52 -50.77 21.59 -12.90
CA ASN A 52 -50.54 20.45 -12.00
C ASN A 52 -51.71 19.45 -11.79
N ALA A 53 -51.32 18.26 -11.29
CA ALA A 53 -51.90 17.44 -10.20
C ALA A 53 -53.19 16.58 -10.37
N ALA A 54 -53.06 15.26 -10.18
CA ALA A 54 -53.57 14.47 -9.02
C ALA A 54 -53.16 12.97 -9.20
N LYS A 55 -52.38 12.36 -8.28
CA LYS A 55 -52.76 11.41 -7.18
C LYS A 55 -53.42 10.10 -7.68
N ASN A 56 -53.10 8.86 -7.28
CA ASN A 56 -52.45 8.35 -6.06
C ASN A 56 -52.10 6.83 -6.19
N ALA A 57 -51.03 6.41 -5.49
CA ALA A 57 -50.73 5.11 -4.83
C ALA A 57 -50.92 3.76 -5.59
N THR A 58 -49.97 2.80 -5.56
CA THR A 58 -49.69 1.95 -4.38
C THR A 58 -48.52 0.95 -4.60
N LYS A 59 -47.62 0.83 -3.58
CA LYS A 59 -46.77 -0.33 -3.14
C LYS A 59 -45.30 -0.52 -3.66
N PRO A 60 -44.40 -1.12 -2.84
CA PRO A 60 -43.23 -0.42 -2.32
C PRO A 60 -41.87 -0.99 -2.78
N ALA A 61 -40.83 -0.21 -2.47
CA ALA A 61 -39.42 -0.54 -2.59
C ALA A 61 -39.05 -1.89 -1.97
N THR A 62 -38.43 -2.76 -2.76
CA THR A 62 -37.48 -3.76 -2.27
C THR A 62 -36.11 -3.34 -2.74
N THR A 63 -35.43 -2.55 -1.91
CA THR A 63 -34.00 -2.30 -2.02
C THR A 63 -33.29 -3.59 -1.60
N GLY A 64 -33.18 -4.54 -2.54
CA GLY A 64 -32.26 -5.65 -2.37
C GLY A 64 -30.84 -5.10 -2.27
N PRO A 65 -29.95 -5.68 -1.43
CA PRO A 65 -28.56 -5.29 -1.43
C PRO A 65 -28.01 -5.53 -2.85
N VAL A 66 -27.57 -4.44 -3.49
CA VAL A 66 -26.79 -4.51 -4.72
C VAL A 66 -25.54 -5.31 -4.35
N SER A 67 -25.56 -6.58 -4.72
CA SER A 67 -24.42 -7.47 -4.65
C SER A 67 -23.41 -6.91 -5.64
N ILE A 68 -22.50 -6.07 -5.14
CA ILE A 68 -21.28 -5.70 -5.86
C ILE A 68 -20.40 -6.95 -5.85
N GLY A 69 -20.78 -7.93 -6.67
CA GLY A 69 -19.97 -9.06 -7.04
C GLY A 69 -18.88 -8.58 -7.97
N LYS A 70 -17.90 -7.83 -7.46
CA LYS A 70 -16.58 -7.79 -8.10
C LYS A 70 -16.03 -9.20 -7.94
N SER A 71 -16.22 -10.03 -8.95
CA SER A 71 -15.46 -11.27 -9.08
C SER A 71 -13.98 -10.89 -8.99
N LEU A 72 -13.33 -11.28 -7.89
CA LEU A 72 -11.88 -11.13 -7.76
C LEU A 72 -11.28 -12.06 -8.82
N LYS A 73 -10.90 -11.49 -9.96
CA LYS A 73 -10.23 -12.22 -11.04
C LYS A 73 -8.85 -12.61 -10.49
N LYS A 74 -8.73 -13.87 -10.09
CA LYS A 74 -7.47 -14.46 -9.63
C LYS A 74 -6.69 -14.89 -10.86
N TRP A 75 -5.41 -14.53 -10.89
CA TRP A 75 -4.47 -14.93 -11.92
C TRP A 75 -3.41 -15.81 -11.29
N LEU A 76 -2.93 -16.80 -12.05
CA LEU A 76 -1.82 -17.63 -11.61
C LEU A 76 -0.52 -16.85 -11.84
N PHE A 77 0.26 -16.72 -10.77
CA PHE A 77 1.60 -16.14 -10.80
C PHE A 77 2.52 -17.01 -11.66
N GLU A 78 3.25 -16.40 -12.59
CA GLU A 78 4.27 -17.10 -13.38
C GLU A 78 5.67 -16.80 -12.85
N ASP A 79 6.11 -15.54 -12.94
CA ASP A 79 7.45 -15.14 -12.50
C ASP A 79 7.53 -13.64 -12.11
N ILE A 80 8.58 -13.28 -11.37
CA ILE A 80 8.97 -11.90 -11.10
C ILE A 80 10.04 -11.50 -12.11
N VAL A 81 9.77 -10.45 -12.89
CA VAL A 81 10.66 -10.03 -13.98
C VAL A 81 11.51 -8.81 -13.64
N SER A 82 11.04 -7.97 -12.72
CA SER A 82 11.73 -6.73 -12.32
C SER A 82 11.31 -6.26 -10.93
N HIS A 83 12.02 -5.27 -10.39
CA HIS A 83 11.67 -4.62 -9.13
C HIS A 83 12.04 -3.13 -9.15
N LYS A 84 11.36 -2.33 -8.33
CA LYS A 84 11.69 -0.92 -8.10
C LYS A 84 11.33 -0.49 -6.68
N TRP A 85 11.97 0.57 -6.21
CA TRP A 85 11.55 1.29 -5.01
C TRP A 85 10.44 2.29 -5.34
N GLU A 86 9.42 2.33 -4.50
CA GLU A 86 8.38 3.35 -4.48
C GLU A 86 8.22 3.84 -3.04
N GLY A 87 8.88 4.96 -2.72
CA GLY A 87 9.03 5.41 -1.34
C GLY A 87 9.76 4.37 -0.49
N ASP A 88 9.12 3.93 0.60
CA ASP A 88 9.64 2.94 1.53
C ASP A 88 9.32 1.49 1.15
N LYS A 89 8.67 1.27 0.00
CA LYS A 89 8.14 -0.03 -0.45
C LYS A 89 8.85 -0.51 -1.71
N ILE A 90 8.94 -1.83 -1.84
CA ILE A 90 9.34 -2.47 -3.09
C ILE A 90 8.08 -2.87 -3.86
N LEU A 91 8.03 -2.49 -5.13
CA LEU A 91 7.10 -3.06 -6.11
C LEU A 91 7.85 -4.07 -6.98
N LEU A 92 7.17 -5.18 -7.27
CA LEU A 92 7.65 -6.26 -8.11
C LEU A 92 6.84 -6.27 -9.39
N GLU A 93 7.51 -6.29 -10.53
CA GLU A 93 6.85 -6.53 -11.80
C GLU A 93 6.63 -8.03 -11.95
N VAL A 94 5.36 -8.43 -12.00
CA VAL A 94 4.93 -9.82 -12.06
C VAL A 94 4.37 -10.12 -13.43
N ARG A 95 4.82 -11.23 -14.01
CA ARG A 95 4.21 -11.82 -15.20
C ARG A 95 3.17 -12.86 -14.78
N TRP A 96 2.04 -12.86 -15.47
CA TRP A 96 0.91 -13.72 -15.17
C TRP A 96 0.81 -14.86 -16.18
N GLN A 97 0.44 -16.05 -15.69
CA GLN A 97 0.38 -17.23 -16.52
C GLN A 97 -0.66 -17.10 -17.63
N GLY A 98 -0.26 -17.44 -18.85
CA GLY A 98 -1.17 -17.47 -20.02
C GLY A 98 -1.42 -16.09 -20.63
N THR A 99 -0.61 -15.09 -20.30
CA THR A 99 -0.64 -13.76 -20.91
C THR A 99 0.77 -13.15 -20.93
N ASP A 100 1.01 -12.23 -21.87
CA ASP A 100 2.23 -11.41 -21.90
C ASP A 100 2.12 -10.16 -21.02
N GLU A 101 0.98 -9.96 -20.36
CA GLU A 101 0.74 -8.84 -19.46
C GLU A 101 1.56 -8.94 -18.17
N THR A 102 2.10 -7.79 -17.74
CA THR A 102 2.73 -7.63 -16.43
C THR A 102 1.99 -6.60 -15.59
N SER A 103 2.06 -6.76 -14.26
CA SER A 103 1.60 -5.73 -13.32
C SER A 103 2.61 -5.50 -12.21
N TRP A 104 2.58 -4.30 -11.63
CA TRP A 104 3.40 -3.96 -10.47
C TRP A 104 2.64 -4.31 -9.19
N GLU A 105 3.13 -5.31 -8.48
CA GLU A 105 2.54 -5.79 -7.23
C GLU A 105 3.41 -5.40 -6.03
N PRO A 106 2.81 -5.01 -4.90
CA PRO A 106 3.53 -4.85 -3.65
C PRO A 106 4.26 -6.13 -3.25
N GLU A 107 5.50 -6.01 -2.78
CA GLU A 107 6.30 -7.14 -2.27
C GLU A 107 5.53 -7.97 -1.23
N LEU A 108 4.73 -7.31 -0.39
CA LEU A 108 3.89 -7.95 0.63
C LEU A 108 2.89 -8.96 0.02
N ASN A 109 2.29 -8.64 -1.13
CA ASN A 109 1.34 -9.54 -1.80
C ASN A 109 2.05 -10.80 -2.26
N ILE A 110 3.22 -10.66 -2.88
CA ILE A 110 3.99 -11.79 -3.39
C ILE A 110 4.60 -12.61 -2.24
N HIS A 111 4.96 -11.98 -1.12
CA HIS A 111 5.37 -12.72 0.08
C HIS A 111 4.22 -13.56 0.64
N ARG A 112 3.00 -13.02 0.68
CA ARG A 112 1.82 -13.74 1.16
C ARG A 112 1.46 -14.92 0.24
N ASP A 113 1.42 -14.67 -1.06
CA ASP A 113 0.81 -15.59 -2.03
C ASP A 113 1.85 -16.54 -2.65
N ALA A 114 3.10 -16.11 -2.79
CA ALA A 114 4.18 -16.82 -3.48
C ALA A 114 5.57 -16.64 -2.83
N LYS A 115 5.65 -16.74 -1.49
CA LYS A 115 6.91 -16.54 -0.72
C LYS A 115 8.14 -17.23 -1.32
N ARG A 116 7.98 -18.48 -1.76
CA ARG A 116 9.09 -19.28 -2.30
C ARG A 116 9.67 -18.64 -3.57
N ALA A 117 8.81 -18.18 -4.47
CA ALA A 117 9.23 -17.49 -5.69
C ALA A 117 9.93 -16.16 -5.36
N LEU A 118 9.37 -15.38 -4.43
CA LEU A 118 9.99 -14.13 -3.97
C LEU A 118 11.41 -14.32 -3.44
N VAL A 119 11.59 -15.31 -2.56
CA VAL A 119 12.91 -15.63 -1.99
C VAL A 119 13.90 -16.06 -3.08
N GLN A 120 13.43 -16.86 -4.06
CA GLN A 120 14.26 -17.30 -5.18
C GLN A 120 14.67 -16.13 -6.08
N TYR A 121 13.74 -15.24 -6.39
CA TYR A 121 14.02 -14.02 -7.14
C TYR A 121 15.09 -13.18 -6.44
N TRP A 122 14.91 -12.88 -5.14
CA TRP A 122 15.93 -12.12 -4.41
C TRP A 122 17.27 -12.82 -4.36
N LYS A 123 17.30 -14.15 -4.22
CA LYS A 123 18.56 -14.91 -4.28
C LYS A 123 19.24 -14.74 -5.65
N ALA A 124 18.49 -14.76 -6.74
CA ALA A 124 19.01 -14.55 -8.09
C ALA A 124 19.54 -13.12 -8.30
N GLN A 125 18.94 -12.12 -7.65
CA GLN A 125 19.43 -10.72 -7.65
C GLN A 125 20.65 -10.48 -6.74
N GLY A 126 21.19 -11.51 -6.08
CA GLY A 126 22.29 -11.37 -5.11
C GLY A 126 21.84 -10.95 -3.70
N GLY A 127 20.53 -10.81 -3.49
CA GLY A 127 19.90 -10.43 -2.23
C GLY A 127 18.71 -9.50 -2.44
N ARG A 128 17.91 -9.31 -1.39
CA ARG A 128 16.92 -8.22 -1.36
C ARG A 128 17.67 -6.90 -1.17
N PRO A 129 17.42 -5.87 -1.99
CA PRO A 129 18.09 -4.58 -1.85
C PRO A 129 17.75 -3.91 -0.51
N LEU A 130 18.69 -3.09 -0.02
CA LEU A 130 18.47 -2.21 1.12
C LEU A 130 17.62 -1.02 0.69
N ASN A 131 16.84 -0.47 1.61
CA ASN A 131 16.05 0.71 1.34
C ASN A 131 16.98 1.92 1.20
N PRO A 132 16.85 2.72 0.12
CA PRO A 132 17.79 3.81 -0.17
C PRO A 132 17.66 5.01 0.78
N GLN A 133 16.55 5.14 1.51
CA GLN A 133 16.36 6.18 2.53
C GLN A 133 16.73 5.70 3.95
N ASP A 134 16.59 4.41 4.23
CA ASP A 134 16.90 3.81 5.53
C ASP A 134 17.29 2.34 5.36
N GLU A 135 18.59 2.04 5.35
CA GLU A 135 19.11 0.69 5.16
C GLU A 135 18.65 -0.32 6.24
N GLU A 136 18.21 0.17 7.40
CA GLU A 136 17.72 -0.66 8.51
C GLU A 136 16.19 -0.86 8.48
N LEU A 137 15.49 -0.28 7.51
CA LEU A 137 14.04 -0.40 7.39
C LEU A 137 13.63 -1.76 6.78
N PHE A 138 12.99 -2.58 7.60
CA PHE A 138 12.43 -3.87 7.19
C PHE A 138 10.94 -3.97 7.56
N ALA A 139 10.14 -4.49 6.65
CA ALA A 139 8.72 -4.73 6.90
C ALA A 139 8.49 -6.05 7.64
N ILE A 140 7.77 -5.99 8.76
CA ILE A 140 7.28 -7.16 9.48
C ILE A 140 6.12 -7.77 8.67
N TYR A 141 6.20 -9.07 8.39
CA TYR A 141 5.10 -9.84 7.80
C TYR A 141 4.20 -10.44 8.89
N ALA A 142 4.81 -11.12 9.86
CA ALA A 142 4.08 -11.79 10.94
C ALA A 142 4.94 -11.98 12.18
N LEU A 143 4.29 -12.00 13.35
CA LEU A 143 4.87 -12.47 14.60
C LEU A 143 4.47 -13.94 14.80
N LYS A 144 5.42 -14.80 15.14
CA LYS A 144 5.24 -16.27 15.13
C LYS A 144 5.36 -16.96 16.48
N GLY A 145 6.22 -16.43 17.35
CA GLY A 145 6.55 -17.08 18.61
C GLY A 145 7.00 -16.07 19.64
N VAL A 146 6.92 -16.50 20.90
CA VAL A 146 7.46 -15.82 22.08
C VAL A 146 8.43 -16.79 22.72
N LYS A 147 9.55 -16.29 23.23
CA LYS A 147 10.41 -17.01 24.15
C LYS A 147 10.94 -16.04 25.20
N THR A 148 11.35 -16.58 26.33
CA THR A 148 12.03 -15.85 27.39
C THR A 148 13.39 -16.50 27.60
N ASP A 149 14.44 -15.71 27.77
CA ASP A 149 15.75 -16.22 28.13
C ASP A 149 15.89 -16.44 29.65
N SER A 150 17.07 -16.84 30.10
CA SER A 150 17.36 -17.07 31.52
C SER A 150 17.34 -15.80 32.39
N GLU A 151 17.46 -14.63 31.78
CA GLU A 151 17.44 -13.32 32.46
C GLU A 151 16.02 -12.74 32.52
N GLY A 152 15.03 -13.46 32.00
CA GLY A 152 13.64 -13.00 31.95
C GLY A 152 13.35 -12.08 30.76
N GLN A 153 14.28 -11.87 29.83
CA GLN A 153 14.06 -11.03 28.68
C GLN A 153 13.24 -11.77 27.62
N ARG A 154 12.16 -11.12 27.16
CA ARG A 154 11.26 -11.65 26.13
C ARG A 154 11.75 -11.32 24.72
N PHE A 155 11.63 -12.31 23.85
CA PHE A 155 11.94 -12.21 22.42
C PHE A 155 10.73 -12.68 21.60
N ILE A 156 10.50 -11.99 20.49
CA ILE A 156 9.44 -12.29 19.54
C ILE A 156 10.08 -12.81 18.26
N GLN A 157 9.56 -13.92 17.75
CA GLN A 157 9.97 -14.44 16.46
C GLN A 157 9.26 -13.67 15.35
N VAL A 158 10.03 -12.94 14.55
CA VAL A 158 9.54 -12.06 13.49
C VAL A 158 9.80 -12.70 12.13
N GLU A 159 8.75 -12.87 11.34
CA GLU A 159 8.85 -13.11 9.91
C GLU A 159 8.91 -11.77 9.18
N TRP A 160 9.90 -11.62 8.31
CA TRP A 160 10.14 -10.41 7.52
C TRP A 160 9.71 -10.59 6.07
N VAL A 161 9.10 -9.56 5.49
CA VAL A 161 8.74 -9.53 4.06
C VAL A 161 10.00 -9.65 3.21
N GLY A 162 9.98 -10.52 2.20
CA GLY A 162 11.09 -10.76 1.28
C GLY A 162 12.18 -11.70 1.81
N PHE A 163 12.08 -12.20 3.05
CA PHE A 163 13.09 -13.06 3.65
C PHE A 163 12.58 -14.47 3.94
N SER A 164 13.47 -15.45 3.77
CA SER A 164 13.16 -16.87 3.96
C SER A 164 13.01 -17.23 5.43
N ARG A 165 13.91 -16.73 6.27
CA ARG A 165 14.03 -17.12 7.69
C ARG A 165 13.50 -16.03 8.61
N PRO A 166 12.65 -16.39 9.59
CA PRO A 166 12.33 -15.47 10.68
C PRO A 166 13.52 -15.32 11.62
N THR A 167 13.56 -14.23 12.39
CA THR A 167 14.56 -13.96 13.42
C THR A 167 13.90 -13.74 14.77
N TRP A 168 14.66 -13.88 15.86
CA TRP A 168 14.20 -13.55 17.20
C TRP A 168 14.67 -12.14 17.53
N GLU A 169 13.72 -11.23 17.73
CA GLU A 169 13.99 -9.84 18.09
C GLU A 169 13.53 -9.57 19.53
N PRO A 170 14.17 -8.66 20.27
CA PRO A 170 13.69 -8.24 21.58
C PRO A 170 12.25 -7.73 21.50
N GLU A 171 11.40 -8.11 22.46
CA GLU A 171 10.01 -7.63 22.49
C GLU A 171 9.94 -6.10 22.54
N SER A 172 10.87 -5.46 23.27
CA SER A 172 10.96 -4.00 23.34
C SER A 172 11.18 -3.33 21.97
N ALA A 173 11.94 -3.98 21.08
CA ALA A 173 12.14 -3.48 19.71
C ALA A 173 10.85 -3.57 18.89
N ILE A 174 10.10 -4.67 19.03
CA ILE A 174 8.83 -4.86 18.32
C ILE A 174 7.75 -3.93 18.88
N LYS A 175 7.71 -3.73 20.20
CA LYS A 175 6.81 -2.78 20.86
C LYS A 175 7.03 -1.34 20.37
N ALA A 176 8.27 -0.96 20.06
CA ALA A 176 8.59 0.34 19.50
C ALA A 176 8.19 0.48 18.02
N ALA A 177 8.36 -0.58 17.23
CA ALA A 177 8.12 -0.54 15.78
C ALA A 177 6.66 -0.81 15.38
N ALA A 178 5.99 -1.73 16.08
CA ALA A 178 4.65 -2.21 15.76
C ALA A 178 3.87 -2.61 17.04
N PRO A 179 3.55 -1.64 17.93
CA PRO A 179 2.88 -1.92 19.20
C PRO A 179 1.55 -2.65 19.03
N ASP A 180 0.72 -2.20 18.09
CA ASP A 180 -0.62 -2.77 17.85
C ASP A 180 -0.54 -4.23 17.36
N ALA A 181 0.45 -4.53 16.50
CA ALA A 181 0.68 -5.89 16.00
C ALA A 181 1.18 -6.82 17.10
N LEU A 182 2.01 -6.31 18.02
CA LEU A 182 2.49 -7.05 19.16
C LEU A 182 1.35 -7.37 20.14
N GLU A 183 0.56 -6.36 20.51
CA GLU A 183 -0.57 -6.53 21.43
C GLU A 183 -1.56 -7.59 20.91
N ALA A 184 -1.99 -7.46 19.65
CA ALA A 184 -2.90 -8.43 19.03
C ALA A 184 -2.30 -9.85 18.98
N PHE A 185 -1.00 -9.97 18.73
CA PHE A 185 -0.30 -11.26 18.72
C PHE A 185 -0.25 -11.91 20.11
N LEU A 186 0.07 -11.13 21.14
CA LEU A 186 0.17 -11.59 22.52
C LEU A 186 -1.19 -11.97 23.10
N GLU A 187 -2.22 -11.16 22.82
CA GLU A 187 -3.59 -11.48 23.19
C GLU A 187 -4.04 -12.81 22.57
N LYS A 188 -3.77 -13.02 21.28
CA LYS A 188 -4.06 -14.28 20.60
C LYS A 188 -3.31 -15.47 21.18
N LYS A 189 -2.11 -15.26 21.73
CA LYS A 189 -1.29 -16.30 22.37
C LYS A 189 -1.66 -16.58 23.83
N GLY A 190 -2.48 -15.73 24.46
CA GLY A 190 -2.78 -15.82 25.89
C GLY A 190 -1.62 -15.36 26.79
N GLU A 191 -0.69 -14.58 26.23
CA GLU A 191 0.53 -14.10 26.89
C GLU A 191 0.33 -12.62 27.28
N LYS A 192 -0.50 -12.35 28.29
CA LYS A 192 -0.72 -10.98 28.82
C LYS A 192 0.30 -10.61 29.89
#